data_AF-A0AAI8YJR4-F1
#
_entry.id   AF-A0AAI8YJR4-F1
#
_cell.length_a   1.000
_cell.length_b   1.000
_cell.length_c   1.000
_cell.angle_alpha   90.00
_cell.angle_beta   90.00
_cell.angle_gamma   90.00
#
_symmetry.space_group_name_H-M   'P 1'
#
loop_
_entity.id
_entity.type
_entity.pdbx_description
1 polymer ?
#
loop_
_entity_poly.entity_id
_entity_poly.type
_entity_poly.pdbx_seq_one_letter_code
_entity_poly.pdbx_strand_id
1 'polypeptide(L)'
;MASTSRPHQQDFIARIRYSNTLPPPPNPPKLLDIPNTGLSSGQYTAPGFASRLAREQPLNIEADAELGMPLDLVGMPGVFDGDESSIQAPAQPPPIHPHDRALLRPLQTLGKPKVSEPNVSFLRRTEYISSNSSKGKPDAGPLRALNPNPIKRSLKRPSPEPDKDSPAYVKRKIDQSFAIAAANLKDKSRIKHPSKRNVKCVEAYPMVPDLDAFPDSGAYVTVKFTINPLPPSRVYDKRLLGGLLRPIERSQEEEEAYNLARLAHERDPRSFPKPSAGTNYDFFLGDTVETTEKFKQKFDVENPDHDDPALYTNNKGDRPKFSFPRVRAYETVHETELDHSAKYDEELVLSFNEDEMIDQKAVFYYPVIQKSVIKPQRTKNIARTAGSGDMDDTPTDQLDVTVDEPHDGLRALMAHYKDKPYEPADEELALGGGPEQQLQQEEAAANGHDEEQETNGYAQQRANVSDDDQDAEGDEEE
;
A
#
# COMPACT_ATOMS: atom_id res chain seq x y z
N MET A 1 68.11 -83.22 38.53
CA MET A 1 69.19 -82.22 38.44
C MET A 1 69.03 -81.43 37.15
N ALA A 2 69.39 -80.15 37.18
CA ALA A 2 69.75 -79.30 36.04
C ALA A 2 68.61 -78.67 35.18
N SER A 3 68.23 -77.46 35.63
CA SER A 3 68.08 -76.21 34.87
C SER A 3 67.69 -76.27 33.38
N THR A 4 66.41 -75.97 33.13
CA THR A 4 65.85 -75.43 31.88
C THR A 4 66.41 -74.04 31.57
N SER A 5 67.23 -73.91 30.52
CA SER A 5 67.53 -72.63 29.88
C SER A 5 66.38 -72.26 28.94
N ARG A 6 65.56 -71.28 29.34
CA ARG A 6 64.52 -70.71 28.47
C ARG A 6 65.17 -69.73 27.48
N PRO A 7 64.84 -69.78 26.18
CA PRO A 7 65.31 -68.78 25.23
C PRO A 7 64.84 -67.38 25.66
N HIS A 8 65.77 -66.43 25.70
CA HIS A 8 65.52 -65.04 26.10
C HIS A 8 64.57 -64.34 25.13
N GLN A 9 63.56 -63.67 25.66
CA GLN A 9 62.62 -62.87 24.88
C GLN A 9 63.32 -61.59 24.41
N GLN A 10 63.60 -61.51 23.10
CA GLN A 10 64.11 -60.30 22.47
C GLN A 10 62.94 -59.30 22.37
N ASP A 11 63.07 -58.18 23.07
CA ASP A 11 62.10 -57.08 23.02
C ASP A 11 62.58 -55.99 22.07
N PHE A 12 61.65 -55.22 21.49
CA PHE A 12 61.97 -54.23 20.47
C PHE A 12 62.81 -53.07 21.07
N ILE A 13 64.06 -52.93 20.63
CA ILE A 13 64.95 -51.86 21.10
C ILE A 13 64.60 -50.55 20.36
N ALA A 14 63.71 -49.75 20.95
CA ALA A 14 63.42 -48.40 20.51
C ALA A 14 64.18 -47.36 21.37
N ARG A 15 64.85 -46.40 20.72
CA ARG A 15 65.51 -45.30 21.42
C ARG A 15 64.47 -44.28 21.90
N ILE A 16 64.09 -44.35 23.17
CA ILE A 16 63.18 -43.36 23.78
C ILE A 16 63.97 -42.06 24.02
N ARG A 17 63.61 -40.99 23.31
CA ARG A 17 64.10 -39.62 23.52
C ARG A 17 62.91 -38.69 23.76
N TYR A 18 62.99 -37.91 24.83
CA TYR A 18 62.07 -36.80 25.05
C TYR A 18 62.58 -35.58 24.28
N SER A 19 61.75 -35.00 23.41
CA SER A 19 62.07 -33.77 22.69
C SER A 19 61.06 -32.69 23.07
N ASN A 20 61.55 -31.50 23.37
CA ASN A 20 60.74 -30.31 23.62
C ASN A 20 61.10 -29.24 22.58
N THR A 21 60.75 -29.49 21.31
CA THR A 21 60.92 -28.49 20.26
C THR A 21 59.91 -27.38 20.47
N LEU A 22 60.42 -26.16 20.69
CA LEU A 22 59.55 -24.99 20.83
C LEU A 22 58.84 -24.69 19.49
N PRO A 23 57.58 -24.23 19.53
CA PRO A 23 56.91 -23.78 18.33
C PRO A 23 57.62 -22.55 17.75
N PRO A 24 57.57 -22.33 16.43
CA PRO A 24 58.04 -21.09 15.83
C PRO A 24 57.23 -19.89 16.38
N PRO A 25 57.80 -18.67 16.37
CA PRO A 25 57.12 -17.48 16.88
C PRO A 25 55.80 -17.23 16.12
N PRO A 26 54.68 -16.97 16.83
CA PRO A 26 53.34 -16.99 16.25
C PRO A 26 52.97 -15.75 15.42
N ASN A 27 53.79 -14.69 15.41
CA ASN A 27 53.59 -13.44 14.66
C ASN A 27 52.12 -12.99 14.52
N PRO A 28 51.39 -12.77 15.63
CA PRO A 28 50.00 -12.36 15.56
C PRO A 28 49.87 -10.98 14.89
N PRO A 29 48.70 -10.66 14.31
CA PRO A 29 48.44 -9.35 13.74
C PRO A 29 48.64 -8.26 14.81
N LYS A 30 49.26 -7.15 14.41
CA LYS A 30 49.47 -6.00 15.31
C LYS A 30 48.17 -5.22 15.43
N LEU A 31 47.69 -5.04 16.66
CA LEU A 31 46.60 -4.11 16.94
C LEU A 31 47.10 -2.69 16.75
N LEU A 32 46.32 -1.87 16.04
CA LEU A 32 46.57 -0.45 15.88
C LEU A 32 45.88 0.31 17.01
N ASP A 33 46.51 1.37 17.50
CA ASP A 33 45.89 2.27 18.47
C ASP A 33 44.77 3.06 17.80
N ILE A 34 43.55 2.84 18.27
CA ILE A 34 42.39 3.59 17.80
C ILE A 34 42.40 4.96 18.50
N PRO A 35 42.42 6.08 17.74
CA PRO A 35 42.41 7.41 18.35
C PRO A 35 41.13 7.60 19.17
N ASN A 36 41.29 7.87 20.47
CA ASN A 36 40.20 8.12 21.40
C ASN A 36 40.37 9.50 22.05
N THR A 37 39.27 10.17 22.35
CA THR A 37 39.24 11.42 23.12
C THR A 37 39.52 11.10 24.58
N GLY A 38 40.80 11.00 24.94
CA GLY A 38 41.25 10.84 26.32
C GLY A 38 40.99 12.10 27.17
N LEU A 39 41.42 12.06 28.43
CA LEU A 39 41.27 13.20 29.36
C LEU A 39 41.97 14.48 28.86
N SER A 40 43.02 14.35 28.04
CA SER A 40 43.73 15.46 27.40
C SER A 40 42.92 16.16 26.29
N SER A 41 41.88 15.53 25.76
CA SER A 41 41.03 16.06 24.68
C SER A 41 40.07 17.17 25.15
N GLY A 42 40.06 17.51 26.45
CA GLY A 42 39.26 18.61 26.99
C GLY A 42 37.77 18.29 27.17
N GLN A 43 37.21 17.28 26.50
CA GLN A 43 35.78 16.98 26.55
C GLN A 43 35.27 16.63 27.96
N TYR A 44 36.06 15.86 28.72
CA TYR A 44 35.71 15.44 30.09
C TYR A 44 36.16 16.44 31.16
N THR A 45 37.10 17.33 30.84
CA THR A 45 37.63 18.36 31.75
C THR A 45 37.00 19.73 31.53
N ALA A 46 36.21 19.88 30.47
CA ALA A 46 35.45 21.10 30.19
C ALA A 46 34.37 21.32 31.27
N PRO A 47 34.18 22.57 31.75
CA PRO A 47 33.11 22.90 32.71
C PRO A 47 31.71 22.50 32.22
N GLY A 48 31.49 22.48 30.89
CA GLY A 48 30.23 22.05 30.29
C GLY A 48 29.85 20.61 30.61
N PHE A 49 30.83 19.72 30.81
CA PHE A 49 30.59 18.31 31.18
C PHE A 49 29.93 18.19 32.56
N ALA A 50 30.32 19.06 33.51
CA ALA A 50 29.76 19.12 34.86
C ALA A 50 28.48 19.98 34.98
N SER A 51 28.05 20.64 33.89
CA SER A 51 26.92 21.58 33.94
C SER A 51 25.60 20.93 34.38
N ARG A 52 25.38 19.66 33.99
CA ARG A 52 24.20 18.89 34.42
C ARG A 52 24.23 18.62 35.93
N LEU A 53 25.40 18.20 36.44
CA LEU A 53 25.63 17.97 37.87
C LEU A 53 25.44 19.25 38.70
N ALA A 54 25.89 20.39 38.17
CA ALA A 54 25.72 21.68 38.85
C ALA A 54 24.24 22.11 38.92
N ARG A 55 23.44 21.81 37.89
CA ARG A 55 22.01 22.18 37.83
C ARG A 55 21.11 21.29 38.69
N GLU A 56 21.53 20.06 38.98
CA GLU A 56 20.79 19.16 39.88
C GLU A 56 21.11 19.37 41.36
N GLN A 57 22.13 20.19 41.69
CA GLN A 57 22.37 20.57 43.07
C GLN A 57 21.17 21.36 43.62
N PRO A 58 20.63 20.98 44.79
CA PRO A 58 19.58 21.75 45.44
C PRO A 58 20.02 23.21 45.63
N LEU A 59 19.17 24.14 45.20
CA LEU A 59 19.44 25.56 45.35
C LEU A 59 19.41 25.93 46.83
N ASN A 60 20.41 26.72 47.26
CA ASN A 60 20.35 27.34 48.57
C ASN A 60 19.23 28.38 48.58
N ILE A 61 18.30 28.25 49.54
CA ILE A 61 17.20 29.19 49.76
C ILE A 61 17.47 30.12 50.96
N GLU A 62 18.60 29.95 51.64
CA GLU A 62 19.07 30.85 52.71
C GLU A 62 19.62 32.13 52.08
N ALA A 63 18.81 33.20 52.12
CA ALA A 63 19.15 34.48 51.50
C ALA A 63 20.17 35.29 52.31
N ASP A 64 19.95 35.39 53.63
CA ASP A 64 20.81 36.06 54.60
C ASP A 64 20.71 35.34 55.96
N ALA A 65 21.39 35.87 56.98
CA ALA A 65 21.39 35.30 58.33
C ALA A 65 20.00 35.30 59.01
N GLU A 66 19.04 36.08 58.52
CA GLU A 66 17.68 36.22 59.05
C GLU A 66 16.61 35.68 58.07
N LEU A 67 17.03 34.86 57.10
CA LEU A 67 16.18 34.24 56.07
C LEU A 67 15.29 35.24 55.32
N GLY A 68 15.78 36.46 55.08
CA GLY A 68 15.07 37.54 54.41
C GLY A 68 13.97 38.21 55.24
N MET A 69 13.93 37.95 56.55
CA MET A 69 13.01 38.58 57.50
C MET A 69 13.78 39.40 58.54
N PRO A 70 14.21 40.64 58.21
CA PRO A 70 15.09 41.40 59.08
C PRO A 70 14.42 41.80 60.39
N LEU A 71 15.02 41.46 61.53
CA LEU A 71 14.50 41.78 62.87
C LEU A 71 15.15 43.07 63.41
N ASP A 72 14.65 44.21 62.93
CA ASP A 72 15.10 45.53 63.38
C ASP A 72 14.03 46.22 64.25
N LEU A 73 14.43 46.68 65.43
CA LEU A 73 13.58 47.43 66.36
C LEU A 73 13.62 48.95 66.09
N VAL A 74 14.57 49.42 65.28
CA VAL A 74 14.73 50.84 64.96
C VAL A 74 13.52 51.33 64.16
N GLY A 75 12.82 52.33 64.69
CA GLY A 75 11.62 52.91 64.07
C GLY A 75 10.29 52.35 64.58
N MET A 76 10.31 51.32 65.42
CA MET A 76 9.10 50.82 66.10
C MET A 76 8.71 51.76 67.24
N PRO A 77 7.45 52.23 67.33
CA PRO A 77 7.02 53.11 68.41
C PRO A 77 7.13 52.43 69.79
N GLY A 78 7.66 53.15 70.78
CA GLY A 78 7.60 52.79 72.21
C GLY A 78 8.59 51.72 72.71
N VAL A 79 9.23 50.97 71.80
CA VAL A 79 10.04 49.79 72.19
C VAL A 79 11.28 50.13 73.03
N PHE A 80 11.90 51.29 72.81
CA PHE A 80 13.04 51.76 73.61
C PHE A 80 12.62 52.43 74.93
N ASP A 81 11.34 52.78 75.07
CA ASP A 81 10.74 53.40 76.26
C ASP A 81 10.08 52.37 77.21
N GLY A 82 10.15 51.07 76.86
CA GLY A 82 9.58 49.96 77.63
C GLY A 82 8.14 49.58 77.24
N ASP A 83 7.59 50.17 76.17
CA ASP A 83 6.30 49.80 75.59
C ASP A 83 6.49 48.90 74.35
N GLU A 84 6.28 47.60 74.53
CA GLU A 84 6.41 46.59 73.47
C GLU A 84 5.10 46.39 72.67
N SER A 85 4.08 47.22 72.85
CA SER A 85 2.77 47.04 72.22
C SER A 85 2.81 46.97 70.69
N SER A 86 3.80 47.60 70.05
CA SER A 86 3.97 47.62 68.59
C SER A 86 4.43 46.29 67.98
N ILE A 87 5.04 45.40 68.78
CA ILE A 87 5.53 44.08 68.35
C ILE A 87 4.73 42.92 68.97
N GLN A 88 3.77 43.21 69.86
CA GLN A 88 2.93 42.22 70.50
C GLN A 88 1.73 41.83 69.63
N ALA A 89 1.40 40.54 69.65
CA ALA A 89 0.18 40.07 69.01
C ALA A 89 -1.06 40.63 69.75
N PRO A 90 -2.13 41.00 69.02
CA PRO A 90 -3.36 41.48 69.65
C PRO A 90 -4.00 40.40 70.52
N ALA A 91 -4.65 40.80 71.62
CA ALA A 91 -5.29 39.88 72.56
C ALA A 91 -6.41 39.03 71.91
N GLN A 92 -7.08 39.57 70.89
CA GLN A 92 -8.06 38.85 70.10
C GLN A 92 -7.48 38.51 68.72
N PRO A 93 -7.35 37.23 68.35
CA PRO A 93 -6.82 36.85 67.04
C PRO A 93 -7.78 37.29 65.93
N PRO A 94 -7.28 37.95 64.87
CA PRO A 94 -8.11 38.39 63.74
C PRO A 94 -8.63 37.21 62.92
N PRO A 95 -9.71 37.39 62.13
CA PRO A 95 -10.17 36.38 61.19
C PRO A 95 -9.10 36.10 60.11
N ILE A 96 -8.90 34.84 59.78
CA ILE A 96 -7.86 34.39 58.83
C ILE A 96 -8.20 34.84 57.41
N HIS A 97 -7.25 35.48 56.73
CA HIS A 97 -7.40 35.87 55.33
C HIS A 97 -7.40 34.63 54.41
N PRO A 98 -8.20 34.59 53.33
CA PRO A 98 -8.25 33.43 52.42
C PRO A 98 -6.90 33.02 51.82
N HIS A 99 -6.01 33.97 51.52
CA HIS A 99 -4.67 33.66 51.01
C HIS A 99 -3.74 33.02 52.06
N ASP A 100 -3.92 33.32 53.35
CA ASP A 100 -3.07 32.81 54.43
C ASP A 100 -3.51 31.43 54.91
N ARG A 101 -4.77 31.05 54.61
CA ARG A 101 -5.33 29.75 54.98
C ARG A 101 -4.47 28.57 54.52
N ALA A 102 -3.83 28.69 53.36
CA ALA A 102 -2.97 27.64 52.82
C ALA A 102 -1.60 27.55 53.54
N LEU A 103 -1.10 28.66 54.09
CA LEU A 103 0.18 28.79 54.79
C LEU A 103 0.09 28.28 56.22
N LEU A 104 -1.06 28.46 56.87
CA LEU A 104 -1.33 28.01 58.25
C LEU A 104 -1.64 26.50 58.35
N ARG A 105 -1.50 25.74 57.26
CA ARG A 105 -1.76 24.30 57.24
C ARG A 105 -0.68 23.55 58.04
N PRO A 106 -1.06 22.73 59.04
CA PRO A 106 -0.10 21.88 59.75
C PRO A 106 0.64 20.96 58.79
N LEU A 107 1.92 20.68 59.06
CA LEU A 107 2.77 19.84 58.21
C LEU A 107 2.11 18.49 57.84
N GLN A 108 1.36 17.89 58.77
CA GLN A 108 0.63 16.64 58.58
C GLN A 108 -0.43 16.70 57.45
N THR A 109 -0.96 17.89 57.16
CA THR A 109 -2.00 18.12 56.16
C THR A 109 -1.44 18.42 54.76
N LEU A 110 -0.12 18.60 54.62
CA LEU A 110 0.54 18.84 53.33
C LEU A 110 0.64 17.57 52.46
N GLY A 111 0.32 16.40 53.03
CA GLY A 111 0.36 15.12 52.33
C GLY A 111 1.77 14.54 52.20
N LYS A 112 1.91 13.47 51.42
CA LYS A 112 3.22 12.87 51.13
C LYS A 112 3.95 13.73 50.10
N PRO A 113 5.27 13.98 50.26
CA PRO A 113 6.07 14.64 49.23
C PRO A 113 5.93 13.84 47.92
N LYS A 114 5.20 14.40 46.96
CA LYS A 114 5.04 13.80 45.65
C LYS A 114 6.30 14.13 44.87
N VAL A 115 7.37 13.37 45.11
CA VAL A 115 8.53 13.39 44.22
C VAL A 115 8.00 13.09 42.83
N SER A 116 8.19 14.00 41.89
CA SER A 116 7.81 13.78 40.50
C SER A 116 8.43 12.46 40.06
N GLU A 117 7.61 11.43 39.87
CA GLU A 117 8.10 10.15 39.37
C GLU A 117 8.73 10.43 38.00
N PRO A 118 10.05 10.24 37.84
CA PRO A 118 10.66 10.45 36.55
C PRO A 118 10.01 9.47 35.56
N ASN A 119 9.61 9.97 34.39
CA ASN A 119 9.17 9.11 33.29
C ASN A 119 10.38 8.32 32.79
N VAL A 120 10.62 7.17 33.41
CA VAL A 120 11.70 6.25 33.08
C VAL A 120 11.27 5.41 31.89
N SER A 121 11.93 5.56 30.74
CA SER A 121 11.56 4.88 29.48
C SER A 121 11.66 3.35 29.53
N PHE A 122 12.47 2.80 30.43
CA PHE A 122 12.58 1.36 30.62
C PHE A 122 11.56 0.77 31.60
N LEU A 123 10.91 1.61 32.41
CA LEU A 123 9.98 1.13 33.44
C LEU A 123 8.56 1.09 32.87
N ARG A 124 8.15 -0.09 32.40
CA ARG A 124 6.77 -0.33 31.99
C ARG A 124 5.88 -0.53 33.21
N ARG A 125 4.62 -0.10 33.11
CA ARG A 125 3.59 -0.39 34.12
C ARG A 125 3.32 -1.89 34.15
N THR A 126 3.05 -2.45 35.33
CA THR A 126 2.63 -3.85 35.46
C THR A 126 1.27 -4.05 34.80
N GLU A 127 1.19 -4.96 33.84
CA GLU A 127 -0.10 -5.43 33.33
C GLU A 127 -0.70 -6.41 34.34
N TYR A 128 -1.93 -6.14 34.77
CA TYR A 128 -2.70 -7.08 35.56
C TYR A 128 -3.39 -8.05 34.60
N ILE A 129 -3.42 -9.34 34.96
CA ILE A 129 -4.18 -10.36 34.24
C ILE A 129 -5.67 -9.99 34.34
N SER A 130 -6.13 -9.15 33.42
CA SER A 130 -7.54 -8.91 33.20
C SER A 130 -8.05 -10.03 32.32
N SER A 131 -9.11 -10.70 32.75
CA SER A 131 -9.81 -11.72 32.00
C SER A 131 -10.56 -11.09 30.82
N ASN A 132 -9.82 -10.51 29.87
CA ASN A 132 -10.31 -10.32 28.52
C ASN A 132 -10.16 -11.65 27.78
N SER A 133 -10.91 -12.65 28.24
CA SER A 133 -11.37 -13.67 27.31
C SER A 133 -12.12 -12.93 26.20
N SER A 134 -11.81 -13.29 24.97
CA SER A 134 -12.60 -12.92 23.80
C SER A 134 -14.07 -13.09 24.16
N LYS A 135 -14.83 -11.99 24.15
CA LYS A 135 -16.29 -12.06 24.17
C LYS A 135 -16.77 -12.56 22.81
N GLY A 136 -16.47 -13.83 22.52
CA GLY A 136 -17.39 -14.65 21.76
C GLY A 136 -18.70 -14.67 22.54
N LYS A 137 -19.80 -14.34 21.88
CA LYS A 137 -21.14 -14.41 22.46
C LYS A 137 -21.31 -15.75 23.19
N PRO A 138 -21.61 -15.78 24.50
CA PRO A 138 -22.21 -16.97 25.06
C PRO A 138 -23.64 -17.05 24.52
N ASP A 139 -23.92 -18.14 23.80
CA ASP A 139 -25.27 -18.60 23.57
C ASP A 139 -26.04 -18.59 24.88
N ALA A 140 -27.30 -18.15 24.82
CA ALA A 140 -28.15 -18.04 25.98
C ALA A 140 -28.41 -19.42 26.59
N GLY A 141 -27.71 -19.72 27.69
CA GLY A 141 -28.00 -20.88 28.54
C GLY A 141 -29.40 -20.77 29.20
N PRO A 142 -30.04 -21.91 29.52
CA PRO A 142 -31.50 -22.01 29.68
C PRO A 142 -32.06 -21.54 31.04
N LEU A 143 -31.33 -20.71 31.81
CA LEU A 143 -31.65 -20.44 33.22
C LEU A 143 -32.03 -18.99 33.55
N ARG A 144 -32.41 -18.17 32.57
CA ARG A 144 -32.92 -16.81 32.81
C ARG A 144 -34.44 -16.65 32.63
N ALA A 145 -35.20 -17.73 32.83
CA ALA A 145 -36.64 -17.78 32.58
C ALA A 145 -37.54 -17.64 33.84
N LEU A 146 -37.13 -16.89 34.88
CA LEU A 146 -37.86 -16.86 36.17
C LEU A 146 -38.13 -15.48 36.76
N ASN A 147 -38.29 -14.44 35.94
CA ASN A 147 -38.88 -13.17 36.41
C ASN A 147 -40.16 -12.84 35.64
N PRO A 148 -41.35 -12.92 36.27
CA PRO A 148 -42.58 -12.42 35.69
C PRO A 148 -42.70 -10.92 36.03
N ASN A 149 -42.68 -10.06 35.02
CA ASN A 149 -43.13 -8.68 35.16
C ASN A 149 -43.60 -8.13 33.79
N PRO A 150 -44.41 -7.06 33.77
CA PRO A 150 -45.81 -7.13 33.37
C PRO A 150 -46.05 -6.87 31.88
N ILE A 151 -47.25 -7.25 31.45
CA ILE A 151 -47.82 -7.16 30.09
C ILE A 151 -47.47 -5.82 29.42
N LYS A 152 -46.48 -5.85 28.52
CA LYS A 152 -46.31 -4.82 27.48
C LYS A 152 -47.13 -5.23 26.27
N ARG A 153 -47.96 -4.28 25.79
CA ARG A 153 -48.83 -4.40 24.62
C ARG A 153 -48.07 -5.03 23.44
N SER A 154 -48.70 -5.99 22.78
CA SER A 154 -48.17 -6.64 21.58
C SER A 154 -47.87 -5.60 20.51
N LEU A 155 -46.59 -5.43 20.19
CA LEU A 155 -46.16 -4.74 18.97
C LEU A 155 -46.79 -5.45 17.77
N LYS A 156 -47.32 -4.67 16.82
CA LYS A 156 -47.91 -5.15 15.57
C LYS A 156 -47.01 -6.24 14.98
N ARG A 157 -47.57 -7.42 14.71
CA ARG A 157 -46.85 -8.52 14.05
C ARG A 157 -46.20 -7.96 12.78
N PRO A 158 -44.86 -8.02 12.65
CA PRO A 158 -44.22 -7.80 11.36
C PRO A 158 -44.86 -8.77 10.36
N SER A 159 -45.14 -8.31 9.15
CA SER A 159 -45.51 -9.19 8.05
C SER A 159 -44.54 -10.37 7.99
N PRO A 160 -44.99 -11.59 7.62
CA PRO A 160 -44.09 -12.72 7.46
C PRO A 160 -42.95 -12.29 6.55
N GLU A 161 -41.71 -12.37 7.04
CA GLU A 161 -40.58 -12.12 6.15
C GLU A 161 -40.58 -13.23 5.09
N PRO A 162 -40.41 -12.89 3.80
CA PRO A 162 -40.26 -13.91 2.77
C PRO A 162 -39.04 -14.79 3.09
N ASP A 163 -39.03 -16.02 2.57
CA ASP A 163 -37.94 -16.96 2.81
C ASP A 163 -36.58 -16.35 2.45
N LYS A 164 -35.54 -16.67 3.23
CA LYS A 164 -34.23 -15.99 3.16
C LYS A 164 -33.57 -16.09 1.78
N ASP A 165 -33.84 -17.19 1.08
CA ASP A 165 -33.27 -17.47 -0.24
C ASP A 165 -34.22 -17.04 -1.39
N SER A 166 -35.38 -16.46 -1.06
CA SER A 166 -36.29 -15.96 -2.09
C SER A 166 -35.76 -14.66 -2.73
N PRO A 167 -35.91 -14.46 -4.05
CA PRO A 167 -35.51 -13.22 -4.72
C PRO A 167 -36.15 -11.96 -4.11
N ALA A 168 -37.37 -12.08 -3.59
CA ALA A 168 -38.07 -11.00 -2.90
C ALA A 168 -37.38 -10.59 -1.59
N TYR A 169 -36.83 -11.55 -0.83
CA TYR A 169 -36.05 -11.26 0.37
C TYR A 169 -34.74 -10.55 0.03
N VAL A 170 -34.01 -11.06 -0.99
CA VAL A 170 -32.76 -10.48 -1.47
C VAL A 170 -32.97 -9.04 -1.92
N LYS A 171 -33.96 -8.78 -2.79
CA LYS A 171 -34.32 -7.43 -3.24
C LYS A 171 -34.59 -6.51 -2.06
N ARG A 172 -35.43 -6.93 -1.10
CA ARG A 172 -35.75 -6.12 0.09
C ARG A 172 -34.52 -5.81 0.93
N LYS A 173 -33.56 -6.74 1.05
CA LYS A 173 -32.31 -6.52 1.78
C LYS A 173 -31.36 -5.57 1.06
N ILE A 174 -31.32 -5.63 -0.26
CA ILE A 174 -30.60 -4.66 -1.09
C ILE A 174 -31.22 -3.27 -0.90
N ASP A 175 -32.54 -3.11 -1.07
CA ASP A 175 -33.22 -1.82 -0.86
C ASP A 175 -33.00 -1.29 0.56
N GLN A 176 -33.03 -2.18 1.55
CA GLN A 176 -32.77 -1.84 2.95
C GLN A 176 -31.32 -1.36 3.17
N SER A 177 -30.33 -1.95 2.51
CA SER A 177 -28.92 -1.56 2.68
C SER A 177 -28.68 -0.14 2.16
N PHE A 178 -29.21 0.20 0.99
CA PHE A 178 -29.16 1.55 0.43
C PHE A 178 -29.88 2.57 1.31
N ALA A 179 -31.07 2.23 1.81
CA ALA A 179 -31.81 3.12 2.73
C ALA A 179 -31.05 3.37 4.04
N ILE A 180 -30.39 2.34 4.60
CA ILE A 180 -29.54 2.48 5.80
C ILE A 180 -28.31 3.34 5.50
N ALA A 181 -27.64 3.09 4.37
CA ALA A 181 -26.44 3.83 3.96
C ALA A 181 -26.75 5.32 3.78
N ALA A 182 -27.81 5.66 3.02
CA ALA A 182 -28.25 7.05 2.82
C ALA A 182 -28.58 7.76 4.15
N ALA A 183 -29.25 7.05 5.06
CA ALA A 183 -29.65 7.62 6.34
C ALA A 183 -28.47 7.78 7.32
N ASN A 184 -27.43 6.96 7.20
CA ASN A 184 -26.16 7.08 7.93
C ASN A 184 -25.26 8.17 7.35
N LEU A 185 -25.28 8.37 6.03
CA LEU A 185 -24.56 9.46 5.36
C LEU A 185 -25.12 10.82 5.79
N LYS A 186 -26.46 10.94 5.87
CA LYS A 186 -27.15 12.14 6.37
C LYS A 186 -26.86 12.43 7.85
N ASP A 187 -26.77 11.41 8.69
CA ASP A 187 -26.48 11.55 10.12
C ASP A 187 -25.42 10.55 10.58
N LYS A 188 -24.16 11.00 10.55
CA LYS A 188 -22.97 10.23 10.94
C LYS A 188 -22.98 9.81 12.41
N SER A 189 -23.77 10.47 13.28
CA SER A 189 -23.84 10.15 14.70
C SER A 189 -24.54 8.79 14.98
N ARG A 190 -25.31 8.32 14.00
CA ARG A 190 -25.96 6.99 14.03
C ARG A 190 -24.97 5.85 13.86
N ILE A 191 -23.83 6.13 13.23
CA ILE A 191 -22.79 5.15 12.94
C ILE A 191 -22.04 4.86 14.25
N LYS A 192 -22.16 3.63 14.72
CA LYS A 192 -21.46 3.13 15.91
C LYS A 192 -20.47 2.07 15.50
N HIS A 193 -19.23 2.18 15.98
CA HIS A 193 -18.24 1.15 15.72
C HIS A 193 -18.70 -0.19 16.34
N PRO A 194 -18.62 -1.32 15.61
CA PRO A 194 -19.16 -2.61 16.05
C PRO A 194 -18.57 -3.09 17.38
N SER A 195 -17.25 -2.97 17.55
CA SER A 195 -16.55 -3.38 18.78
C SER A 195 -16.34 -2.24 19.80
N LYS A 196 -16.00 -1.02 19.35
CA LYS A 196 -15.60 0.11 20.21
C LYS A 196 -16.68 1.19 20.30
N ARG A 197 -17.64 1.03 21.22
CA ARG A 197 -18.82 1.92 21.34
C ARG A 197 -18.52 3.41 21.53
N ASN A 198 -17.33 3.78 22.02
CA ASN A 198 -16.97 5.16 22.32
C ASN A 198 -16.30 5.89 21.15
N VAL A 199 -16.14 5.24 20.00
CA VAL A 199 -15.58 5.85 18.78
C VAL A 199 -16.72 6.44 17.95
N LYS A 200 -16.46 7.59 17.33
CA LYS A 200 -17.40 8.29 16.45
C LYS A 200 -16.89 8.27 15.01
N CYS A 201 -17.81 8.20 14.04
CA CYS A 201 -17.49 8.37 12.63
C CYS A 201 -17.06 9.82 12.36
N VAL A 202 -15.88 9.98 11.76
CA VAL A 202 -15.33 11.29 11.37
C VAL A 202 -15.79 11.63 9.96
N GLU A 203 -15.52 10.71 9.02
CA GLU A 203 -15.91 10.84 7.62
C GLU A 203 -16.53 9.56 7.10
N ALA A 204 -17.40 9.72 6.10
CA ALA A 204 -18.08 8.65 5.40
C ALA A 204 -18.12 9.05 3.93
N TYR A 205 -17.60 8.17 3.07
CA TYR A 205 -17.53 8.35 1.63
C TYR A 205 -18.49 7.35 0.97
N PRO A 206 -19.53 7.80 0.25
CA PRO A 206 -20.33 6.92 -0.57
C PRO A 206 -19.48 6.37 -1.71
N MET A 207 -19.55 5.07 -1.95
CA MET A 207 -18.91 4.42 -3.08
C MET A 207 -19.89 4.37 -4.26
N VAL A 208 -19.49 4.90 -5.41
CA VAL A 208 -20.33 5.06 -6.61
C VAL A 208 -19.55 4.55 -7.82
N PRO A 209 -20.16 3.78 -8.74
CA PRO A 209 -19.51 3.45 -10.00
C PRO A 209 -19.37 4.71 -10.84
N ASP A 210 -18.19 4.90 -11.44
CA ASP A 210 -18.01 5.90 -12.48
C ASP A 210 -18.26 5.26 -13.85
N LEU A 211 -19.47 5.46 -14.36
CA LEU A 211 -19.90 4.87 -15.63
C LEU A 211 -19.39 5.66 -16.85
N ASP A 212 -18.92 6.89 -16.66
CA ASP A 212 -18.45 7.75 -17.74
C ASP A 212 -16.95 7.57 -18.02
N ALA A 213 -16.23 6.94 -17.09
CA ALA A 213 -14.79 6.73 -17.17
C ALA A 213 -14.38 5.34 -17.70
N PHE A 214 -15.28 4.58 -18.33
CA PHE A 214 -14.89 3.31 -18.92
C PHE A 214 -13.96 3.53 -20.12
N PRO A 215 -12.79 2.86 -20.16
CA PRO A 215 -11.96 2.85 -21.37
C PRO A 215 -12.62 2.04 -22.48
N ASP A 216 -12.02 2.07 -23.66
CA ASP A 216 -12.39 1.29 -24.84
C ASP A 216 -12.43 -0.24 -24.60
N SER A 217 -11.57 -0.75 -23.71
CA SER A 217 -11.59 -2.15 -23.26
C SER A 217 -12.64 -2.45 -22.19
N GLY A 218 -13.37 -1.44 -21.71
CA GLY A 218 -14.40 -1.57 -20.67
C GLY A 218 -13.85 -1.78 -19.25
N ALA A 219 -12.54 -1.85 -19.03
CA ALA A 219 -11.93 -1.89 -17.69
C ALA A 219 -10.46 -1.47 -17.69
N TYR A 220 -9.91 -1.21 -16.51
CA TYR A 220 -8.51 -0.85 -16.36
C TYR A 220 -7.58 -2.06 -16.29
N VAL A 221 -6.30 -1.81 -16.56
CA VAL A 221 -5.22 -2.78 -16.40
C VAL A 221 -4.30 -2.31 -15.28
N THR A 222 -3.91 -3.20 -14.36
CA THR A 222 -2.95 -2.90 -13.31
C THR A 222 -1.62 -3.58 -13.58
N VAL A 223 -0.56 -2.76 -13.63
CA VAL A 223 0.80 -3.26 -13.87
C VAL A 223 1.69 -2.95 -12.67
N LYS A 224 2.25 -4.00 -12.08
CA LYS A 224 3.14 -3.91 -10.92
C LYS A 224 4.59 -4.18 -11.31
N PHE A 225 5.45 -3.19 -11.11
CA PHE A 225 6.89 -3.36 -11.22
C PHE A 225 7.44 -4.16 -10.02
N THR A 226 8.18 -5.24 -10.29
CA THR A 226 8.89 -6.02 -9.25
C THR A 226 9.99 -5.23 -8.55
N ILE A 227 10.64 -4.31 -9.27
CA ILE A 227 11.71 -3.42 -8.80
C ILE A 227 11.37 -2.01 -9.27
N ASN A 228 11.69 -0.99 -8.48
CA ASN A 228 11.51 0.41 -8.87
C ASN A 228 12.10 0.67 -10.28
N PRO A 229 11.29 1.13 -11.25
CA PRO A 229 11.76 1.40 -12.61
C PRO A 229 12.79 2.53 -12.67
N LEU A 230 12.81 3.40 -11.66
CA LEU A 230 13.64 4.59 -11.58
C LEU A 230 14.74 4.49 -10.52
N PRO A 231 15.79 5.34 -10.59
CA PRO A 231 16.80 5.44 -9.55
C PRO A 231 16.16 5.70 -8.17
N PRO A 232 16.74 5.15 -7.09
CA PRO A 232 16.18 5.31 -5.75
C PRO A 232 16.18 6.79 -5.34
N SER A 233 15.00 7.30 -5.00
CA SER A 233 14.79 8.66 -4.50
C SER A 233 14.01 8.62 -3.18
N ARG A 234 14.18 9.65 -2.35
CA ARG A 234 13.34 9.85 -1.14
C ARG A 234 11.97 10.43 -1.46
N VAL A 235 11.83 11.06 -2.62
CA VAL A 235 10.60 11.72 -3.08
C VAL A 235 10.01 10.91 -4.23
N TYR A 236 8.69 10.74 -4.21
CA TYR A 236 7.96 10.09 -5.30
C TYR A 236 8.12 10.88 -6.60
N ASP A 237 8.60 10.21 -7.65
CA ASP A 237 8.77 10.84 -8.96
C ASP A 237 7.43 10.93 -9.67
N LYS A 238 6.88 12.16 -9.76
CA LYS A 238 5.58 12.44 -10.39
C LYS A 238 5.51 12.03 -11.85
N ARG A 239 6.64 11.85 -12.55
CA ARG A 239 6.66 11.39 -13.95
C ARG A 239 5.98 10.04 -14.13
N LEU A 240 6.03 9.19 -13.10
CA LEU A 240 5.38 7.87 -13.10
C LEU A 240 3.84 7.94 -13.23
N LEU A 241 3.23 9.10 -12.97
CA LEU A 241 1.78 9.29 -13.11
C LEU A 241 1.30 9.40 -14.57
N GLY A 242 2.22 9.51 -15.53
CA GLY A 242 1.92 9.53 -16.96
C GLY A 242 2.93 8.71 -17.77
N GLY A 243 3.39 7.58 -17.21
CA GLY A 243 4.23 6.64 -17.96
C GLY A 243 3.44 5.83 -18.97
N LEU A 244 4.07 5.44 -20.07
CA LEU A 244 3.46 4.66 -21.14
C LEU A 244 4.08 3.27 -21.20
N LEU A 245 3.23 2.25 -21.31
CA LEU A 245 3.62 0.87 -21.54
C LEU A 245 3.15 0.47 -22.92
N ARG A 246 4.10 0.21 -23.83
CA ARG A 246 3.81 -0.31 -25.17
C ARG A 246 4.02 -1.82 -25.17
N PRO A 247 3.01 -2.64 -25.49
CA PRO A 247 3.18 -4.06 -25.74
C PRO A 247 4.25 -4.31 -26.82
N ILE A 248 5.13 -5.28 -26.58
CA ILE A 248 6.11 -5.75 -27.56
C ILE A 248 5.46 -6.91 -28.30
N GLU A 249 5.36 -6.78 -29.62
CA GLU A 249 4.90 -7.84 -30.51
C GLU A 249 5.82 -9.06 -30.42
N ARG A 250 5.21 -10.25 -30.45
CA ARG A 250 5.97 -11.50 -30.48
C ARG A 250 6.53 -11.70 -31.89
N SER A 251 7.76 -12.19 -32.00
CA SER A 251 8.26 -12.59 -33.31
C SER A 251 7.45 -13.77 -33.85
N GLN A 252 7.40 -13.95 -35.17
CA GLN A 252 6.67 -15.05 -35.80
C GLN A 252 7.09 -16.42 -35.21
N GLU A 253 8.38 -16.60 -34.96
CA GLU A 253 8.90 -17.82 -34.32
C GLU A 253 8.40 -18.00 -32.88
N GLU A 254 8.33 -16.92 -32.09
CA GLU A 254 7.81 -16.94 -30.72
C GLU A 254 6.30 -17.25 -30.71
N GLU A 255 5.53 -16.74 -31.68
CA GLU A 255 4.11 -17.04 -31.84
C GLU A 255 3.86 -18.49 -32.25
N GLU A 256 4.63 -19.02 -33.21
CA GLU A 256 4.55 -20.43 -33.60
C GLU A 256 4.87 -21.35 -32.42
N ALA A 257 5.93 -21.05 -31.67
CA ALA A 257 6.30 -21.81 -30.48
C ALA A 257 5.20 -21.76 -29.40
N TYR A 258 4.59 -20.60 -29.19
CA TYR A 258 3.47 -20.43 -28.26
C TYR A 258 2.25 -21.26 -28.72
N ASN A 259 1.89 -21.20 -30.00
CA ASN A 259 0.79 -21.95 -30.58
C ASN A 259 1.00 -23.47 -30.47
N LEU A 260 2.22 -23.95 -30.75
CA LEU A 260 2.57 -25.36 -30.56
C LEU A 260 2.47 -25.78 -29.09
N ALA A 261 2.94 -24.95 -28.16
CA ALA A 261 2.82 -25.22 -26.73
C ALA A 261 1.35 -25.22 -26.26
N ARG A 262 0.51 -24.35 -26.82
CA ARG A 262 -0.93 -24.30 -26.55
C ARG A 262 -1.63 -25.56 -27.02
N LEU A 263 -1.38 -25.98 -28.26
CA LEU A 263 -1.93 -27.23 -28.82
C LEU A 263 -1.45 -28.47 -28.04
N ALA A 264 -0.20 -28.47 -27.57
CA ALA A 264 0.31 -29.54 -26.71
C ALA A 264 -0.38 -29.60 -25.34
N HIS A 265 -0.66 -28.43 -24.74
CA HIS A 265 -1.44 -28.35 -23.50
C HIS A 265 -2.89 -28.78 -23.68
N GLU A 266 -3.56 -28.35 -24.76
CA GLU A 266 -4.93 -28.78 -25.09
C GLU A 266 -5.02 -30.30 -25.27
N ARG A 267 -3.98 -30.92 -25.85
CA ARG A 267 -3.92 -32.37 -26.04
C ARG A 267 -3.65 -33.14 -24.74
N ASP A 268 -2.73 -32.68 -23.90
CA ASP A 268 -2.44 -33.30 -22.61
C ASP A 268 -2.16 -32.24 -21.51
N PRO A 269 -3.22 -31.77 -20.82
CA PRO A 269 -3.09 -30.77 -19.78
C PRO A 269 -2.29 -31.22 -18.55
N ARG A 270 -2.10 -32.54 -18.36
CA ARG A 270 -1.39 -33.08 -17.19
C ARG A 270 0.12 -33.12 -17.42
N SER A 271 0.56 -33.40 -18.65
CA SER A 271 1.97 -33.48 -18.99
C SER A 271 2.58 -32.14 -19.38
N PHE A 272 1.81 -31.27 -20.04
CA PHE A 272 2.28 -29.97 -20.49
C PHE A 272 1.61 -28.85 -19.70
N PRO A 273 2.37 -27.94 -19.07
CA PRO A 273 1.78 -26.79 -18.40
C PRO A 273 1.19 -25.81 -19.41
N LYS A 274 0.18 -25.04 -18.98
CA LYS A 274 -0.42 -23.98 -19.82
C LYS A 274 0.68 -22.97 -20.20
N PRO A 275 0.87 -22.66 -21.49
CA PRO A 275 1.86 -21.66 -21.89
C PRO A 275 1.46 -20.28 -21.36
N SER A 276 2.44 -19.52 -20.88
CA SER A 276 2.22 -18.17 -20.36
C SER A 276 1.86 -17.21 -21.50
N ALA A 277 0.67 -16.61 -21.44
CA ALA A 277 0.23 -15.58 -22.37
C ALA A 277 0.87 -14.20 -22.10
N GLY A 278 1.81 -14.13 -21.14
CA GLY A 278 2.46 -12.90 -20.70
C GLY A 278 2.93 -12.02 -21.85
N THR A 279 2.40 -10.80 -21.90
CA THR A 279 2.83 -9.77 -22.87
C THR A 279 4.09 -9.06 -22.35
N ASN A 280 5.08 -8.83 -23.20
CA ASN A 280 6.27 -8.04 -22.83
C ASN A 280 6.00 -6.56 -23.12
N TYR A 281 6.65 -5.64 -22.41
CA TYR A 281 6.37 -4.20 -22.54
C TYR A 281 7.65 -3.38 -22.66
N ASP A 282 7.64 -2.39 -23.55
CA ASP A 282 8.58 -1.26 -23.49
C ASP A 282 7.98 -0.14 -22.65
N PHE A 283 8.74 0.31 -21.65
CA PHE A 283 8.33 1.39 -20.75
C PHE A 283 8.94 2.72 -21.16
N PHE A 284 8.09 3.72 -21.37
CA PHE A 284 8.46 5.08 -21.74
C PHE A 284 8.02 6.06 -20.65
N LEU A 285 8.81 7.10 -20.42
CA LEU A 285 8.57 8.07 -19.37
C LEU A 285 8.93 9.46 -19.84
N GLY A 286 8.11 10.47 -19.54
CA GLY A 286 8.37 11.85 -19.96
C GLY A 286 9.70 12.36 -19.40
N ASP A 287 10.41 13.19 -20.16
CA ASP A 287 11.70 13.74 -19.76
C ASP A 287 11.61 14.53 -18.43
N THR A 288 10.60 15.38 -18.34
CA THR A 288 10.41 16.33 -17.24
C THR A 288 9.08 16.10 -16.52
N VAL A 289 9.02 16.56 -15.27
CA VAL A 289 7.76 16.57 -14.49
C VAL A 289 6.72 17.45 -15.18
N GLU A 290 7.13 18.58 -15.77
CA GLU A 290 6.25 19.49 -16.50
C GLU A 290 5.57 18.80 -17.70
N THR A 291 6.32 18.00 -18.48
CA THR A 291 5.75 17.20 -19.57
C THR A 291 4.63 16.29 -19.06
N THR A 292 4.83 15.64 -17.91
CA THR A 292 3.83 14.74 -17.33
C THR A 292 2.62 15.50 -16.78
N GLU A 293 2.84 16.64 -16.11
CA GLU A 293 1.75 17.46 -15.56
C GLU A 293 0.88 18.04 -16.69
N LYS A 294 1.49 18.56 -17.76
CA LYS A 294 0.76 19.04 -18.95
C LYS A 294 0.07 17.91 -19.73
N PHE A 295 0.71 16.75 -19.83
CA PHE A 295 0.08 15.57 -20.41
C PHE A 295 -1.18 15.18 -19.64
N LYS A 296 -1.12 15.15 -18.30
CA LYS A 296 -2.31 14.89 -17.47
C LYS A 296 -3.39 15.97 -17.62
N GLN A 297 -3.00 17.24 -17.70
CA GLN A 297 -3.94 18.34 -17.93
C GLN A 297 -4.72 18.20 -19.25
N LYS A 298 -4.12 17.55 -20.26
CA LYS A 298 -4.78 17.21 -21.53
C LYS A 298 -5.85 16.10 -21.41
N PHE A 299 -5.84 15.31 -20.32
CA PHE A 299 -6.89 14.31 -20.03
C PHE A 299 -7.86 14.78 -18.93
N ASP A 300 -7.66 15.98 -18.40
CA ASP A 300 -8.48 16.54 -17.34
C ASP A 300 -9.71 17.22 -17.94
N VAL A 301 -10.84 16.53 -17.91
CA VAL A 301 -12.11 17.01 -18.49
C VAL A 301 -12.64 18.25 -17.74
N GLU A 302 -12.24 18.45 -16.48
CA GLU A 302 -12.65 19.62 -15.69
C GLU A 302 -11.79 20.86 -16.01
N ASN A 303 -10.67 20.69 -16.71
CA ASN A 303 -9.80 21.78 -17.11
C ASN A 303 -10.35 22.47 -18.39
N PRO A 304 -10.77 23.74 -18.33
CA PRO A 304 -11.30 24.45 -19.50
C PRO A 304 -10.25 24.63 -20.62
N ASP A 305 -8.97 24.60 -20.26
CA ASP A 305 -7.86 24.77 -21.18
C ASP A 305 -7.30 23.42 -21.67
N HIS A 306 -7.95 22.28 -21.38
CA HIS A 306 -7.44 20.96 -21.75
C HIS A 306 -7.23 20.80 -23.27
N ASP A 307 -7.97 21.54 -24.09
CA ASP A 307 -7.85 21.52 -25.54
C ASP A 307 -6.70 22.38 -26.09
N ASP A 308 -6.09 23.24 -25.28
CA ASP A 308 -5.08 24.19 -25.74
C ASP A 308 -3.82 23.46 -26.28
N PRO A 309 -3.42 23.69 -27.55
CA PRO A 309 -2.18 23.15 -28.10
C PRO A 309 -0.92 23.66 -27.37
N ALA A 310 -0.99 24.73 -26.57
CA ALA A 310 0.11 25.21 -25.74
C ALA A 310 0.51 24.23 -24.61
N LEU A 311 -0.35 23.25 -24.30
CA LEU A 311 -0.04 22.19 -23.34
C LEU A 311 1.03 21.22 -23.87
N TYR A 312 1.21 21.11 -25.18
CA TYR A 312 2.28 20.28 -25.74
C TYR A 312 3.65 20.88 -25.46
N THR A 313 4.57 20.07 -24.92
CA THR A 313 5.91 20.54 -24.57
C THR A 313 6.88 20.53 -25.74
N ASN A 314 6.59 19.78 -26.80
CA ASN A 314 7.43 19.70 -27.99
C ASN A 314 6.65 20.06 -29.26
N ASN A 315 6.97 21.22 -29.83
CA ASN A 315 6.39 21.73 -31.08
C ASN A 315 7.40 21.64 -32.25
N LYS A 316 8.46 20.84 -32.12
CA LYS A 316 9.40 20.60 -33.22
C LYS A 316 8.81 19.55 -34.17
N GLY A 317 8.20 20.02 -35.26
CA GLY A 317 7.61 19.17 -36.30
C GLY A 317 6.32 19.76 -36.87
N ASP A 318 5.60 18.95 -37.63
CA ASP A 318 4.34 19.32 -38.29
C ASP A 318 3.15 19.38 -37.32
N ARG A 319 3.21 18.64 -36.19
CA ARG A 319 2.17 18.59 -35.15
C ARG A 319 2.75 18.76 -33.73
N PRO A 320 2.03 19.45 -32.83
CA PRO A 320 2.44 19.59 -31.44
C PRO A 320 2.30 18.25 -30.70
N LYS A 321 3.29 17.88 -29.88
CA LYS A 321 3.42 16.53 -29.31
C LYS A 321 4.09 16.50 -27.94
N PHE A 322 3.88 15.42 -27.22
CA PHE A 322 4.62 15.06 -26.01
C PHE A 322 5.70 14.02 -26.35
N SER A 323 6.90 14.21 -25.81
CA SER A 323 8.03 13.31 -26.02
C SER A 323 8.23 12.41 -24.79
N PHE A 324 8.25 11.10 -25.04
CA PHE A 324 8.47 10.07 -24.03
C PHE A 324 9.67 9.20 -24.45
N PRO A 325 10.89 9.47 -23.95
CA PRO A 325 12.01 8.57 -24.18
C PRO A 325 11.78 7.19 -23.55
N ARG A 326 12.38 6.18 -24.17
CA ARG A 326 12.39 4.81 -23.67
C ARG A 326 13.25 4.69 -22.42
N VAL A 327 12.70 4.05 -21.39
CA VAL A 327 13.43 3.74 -20.15
C VAL A 327 14.07 2.35 -20.24
N ARG A 328 13.28 1.31 -20.51
CA ARG A 328 13.72 -0.09 -20.69
C ARG A 328 12.56 -1.03 -21.05
N ALA A 329 12.91 -2.23 -21.51
CA ALA A 329 11.99 -3.35 -21.68
C ALA A 329 11.73 -4.13 -20.38
N TYR A 330 10.52 -4.65 -20.26
CA TYR A 330 10.02 -5.47 -19.17
C TYR A 330 9.40 -6.76 -19.72
N GLU A 331 9.62 -7.86 -19.00
CA GLU A 331 8.96 -9.14 -19.25
C GLU A 331 7.96 -9.45 -18.14
N THR A 332 6.84 -10.05 -18.52
CA THR A 332 5.78 -10.42 -17.59
C THR A 332 6.14 -11.69 -16.84
N VAL A 333 6.04 -11.61 -15.50
CA VAL A 333 6.34 -12.71 -14.58
C VAL A 333 5.07 -13.48 -14.24
N HIS A 334 4.00 -12.74 -14.00
CA HIS A 334 2.71 -13.28 -13.65
C HIS A 334 1.64 -12.36 -14.22
N GLU A 335 0.61 -12.96 -14.82
CA GLU A 335 -0.51 -12.24 -15.42
C GLU A 335 -1.79 -12.99 -15.08
N THR A 336 -2.79 -12.24 -14.64
CA THR A 336 -4.15 -12.70 -14.44
C THR A 336 -5.04 -11.85 -15.32
N GLU A 337 -5.73 -12.50 -16.24
CA GLU A 337 -6.79 -11.90 -17.06
C GLU A 337 -8.14 -12.37 -16.52
N LEU A 338 -9.07 -11.43 -16.45
CA LEU A 338 -10.43 -11.62 -15.97
C LEU A 338 -11.40 -11.37 -17.12
N ASP A 339 -12.57 -12.00 -17.06
CA ASP A 339 -13.64 -11.75 -18.03
C ASP A 339 -14.44 -10.50 -17.65
N HIS A 340 -15.20 -9.95 -18.60
CA HIS A 340 -16.10 -8.81 -18.36
C HIS A 340 -17.12 -9.05 -17.24
N SER A 341 -17.49 -10.31 -16.99
CA SER A 341 -18.37 -10.70 -15.87
C SER A 341 -17.66 -10.68 -14.51
N ALA A 342 -16.35 -10.93 -14.48
CA ALA A 342 -15.55 -11.13 -13.27
C ALA A 342 -14.61 -9.96 -12.92
N LYS A 343 -14.52 -8.93 -13.77
CA LYS A 343 -13.63 -7.77 -13.61
C LYS A 343 -13.82 -6.91 -12.34
N TYR A 344 -14.84 -7.19 -11.53
CA TYR A 344 -15.08 -6.53 -10.24
C TYR A 344 -14.70 -7.40 -9.03
N ASP A 345 -14.32 -8.67 -9.25
CA ASP A 345 -14.24 -9.67 -8.18
C ASP A 345 -12.90 -9.62 -7.42
N GLU A 346 -11.78 -9.38 -8.13
CA GLU A 346 -10.45 -9.44 -7.53
C GLU A 346 -9.88 -8.09 -7.09
N GLU A 347 -9.89 -7.10 -7.99
CA GLU A 347 -9.24 -5.81 -7.76
C GLU A 347 -10.11 -4.65 -8.29
N LEU A 348 -10.21 -3.59 -7.49
CA LEU A 348 -10.90 -2.36 -7.85
C LEU A 348 -9.95 -1.19 -7.64
N VAL A 349 -9.89 -0.30 -8.64
CA VAL A 349 -9.22 0.99 -8.49
C VAL A 349 -10.20 1.95 -7.84
N LEU A 350 -9.76 2.69 -6.82
CA LEU A 350 -10.57 3.70 -6.14
C LEU A 350 -10.00 5.09 -6.40
N SER A 351 -10.86 6.01 -6.85
CA SER A 351 -10.54 7.44 -6.89
C SER A 351 -11.34 8.17 -5.83
N PHE A 352 -10.64 8.92 -4.98
CA PHE A 352 -11.24 9.75 -3.95
C PHE A 352 -11.42 11.14 -4.52
N ASN A 353 -12.66 11.63 -4.55
CA ASN A 353 -12.91 13.03 -4.82
C ASN A 353 -12.65 13.82 -3.54
N GLU A 354 -11.44 14.39 -3.46
CA GLU A 354 -11.02 15.28 -2.38
C GLU A 354 -11.16 16.76 -2.76
N ASP A 355 -11.78 17.08 -3.89
CA ASP A 355 -11.91 18.46 -4.32
C ASP A 355 -12.82 19.23 -3.35
N GLU A 356 -12.29 20.30 -2.78
CA GLU A 356 -13.03 21.19 -1.86
C GLU A 356 -14.16 21.94 -2.59
N MET A 357 -14.12 21.98 -3.92
CA MET A 357 -15.11 22.65 -4.77
C MET A 357 -16.36 21.82 -5.04
N ILE A 358 -16.33 20.49 -4.78
CA ILE A 358 -17.46 19.58 -4.99
C ILE A 358 -18.10 19.28 -3.63
N ASP A 359 -19.32 19.80 -3.43
CA ASP A 359 -20.03 19.74 -2.14
C ASP A 359 -20.28 18.31 -1.61
N GLN A 360 -20.25 17.29 -2.48
CA GLN A 360 -20.53 15.90 -2.12
C GLN A 360 -19.31 15.01 -2.31
N LYS A 361 -18.61 14.73 -1.20
CA LYS A 361 -17.55 13.72 -1.14
C LYS A 361 -18.07 12.37 -1.64
N ALA A 362 -17.35 11.74 -2.55
CA ALA A 362 -17.62 10.40 -3.07
C ALA A 362 -16.32 9.66 -3.39
N VAL A 363 -16.41 8.33 -3.43
CA VAL A 363 -15.35 7.46 -3.91
C VAL A 363 -15.86 6.76 -5.16
N PHE A 364 -15.17 6.99 -6.27
CA PHE A 364 -15.42 6.31 -7.52
C PHE A 364 -14.63 5.00 -7.55
N TYR A 365 -15.25 3.95 -8.06
CA TYR A 365 -14.56 2.68 -8.27
C TYR A 365 -14.56 2.27 -9.74
N TYR A 366 -13.46 1.68 -10.16
CA TYR A 366 -13.24 1.21 -11.52
C TYR A 366 -12.81 -0.26 -11.52
N PRO A 367 -13.36 -1.09 -12.42
CA PRO A 367 -12.97 -2.49 -12.53
C PRO A 367 -11.60 -2.67 -13.15
N VAL A 368 -11.00 -3.83 -12.86
CA VAL A 368 -9.72 -4.25 -13.42
C VAL A 368 -9.93 -5.55 -14.17
N ILE A 369 -9.57 -5.57 -15.46
CA ILE A 369 -9.69 -6.78 -16.31
C ILE A 369 -8.38 -7.55 -16.41
N GLN A 370 -7.24 -6.90 -16.20
CA GLN A 370 -5.94 -7.54 -16.29
C GLN A 370 -5.00 -7.02 -15.20
N LYS A 371 -4.26 -7.95 -14.61
CA LYS A 371 -3.26 -7.69 -13.58
C LYS A 371 -1.94 -8.35 -13.95
N SER A 372 -0.90 -7.55 -14.13
CA SER A 372 0.41 -8.03 -14.57
C SER A 372 1.51 -7.63 -13.60
N VAL A 373 2.40 -8.56 -13.27
CA VAL A 373 3.62 -8.31 -12.49
C VAL A 373 4.80 -8.42 -13.45
N ILE A 374 5.53 -7.32 -13.62
CA ILE A 374 6.58 -7.22 -14.63
C ILE A 374 7.97 -7.05 -14.00
N LYS A 375 9.00 -7.59 -14.65
CA LYS A 375 10.40 -7.44 -14.24
C LYS A 375 11.29 -6.99 -15.40
N PRO A 376 12.40 -6.29 -15.14
CA PRO A 376 13.28 -5.84 -16.22
C PRO A 376 13.80 -7.03 -17.04
N GLN A 377 13.71 -6.93 -18.36
CA GLN A 377 14.22 -7.95 -19.27
C GLN A 377 15.75 -7.96 -19.24
N ARG A 378 16.37 -9.11 -18.89
CA ARG A 378 17.85 -9.22 -18.80
C ARG A 378 18.46 -9.98 -19.98
N THR A 379 17.77 -10.96 -20.52
CA THR A 379 18.31 -11.93 -21.50
C THR A 379 18.45 -11.34 -22.90
N LYS A 380 17.39 -10.71 -23.45
CA LYS A 380 17.45 -10.07 -24.79
C LYS A 380 18.48 -8.91 -24.84
N ASN A 381 18.66 -8.18 -23.75
CA ASN A 381 19.67 -7.12 -23.63
C ASN A 381 21.12 -7.64 -23.70
N ILE A 382 21.39 -8.85 -23.18
CA ILE A 382 22.71 -9.48 -23.27
C ILE A 382 23.00 -9.95 -24.70
N ALA A 383 22.02 -10.55 -25.37
CA ALA A 383 22.15 -11.01 -26.76
C ALA A 383 22.42 -9.85 -27.75
N ARG A 384 21.74 -8.71 -27.57
CA ARG A 384 22.00 -7.49 -28.36
C ARG A 384 23.39 -6.90 -28.10
N THR A 385 23.82 -6.85 -26.83
CA THR A 385 25.15 -6.33 -26.45
C THR A 385 26.30 -7.22 -26.96
N ALA A 386 26.04 -8.52 -27.11
CA ALA A 386 26.99 -9.50 -27.66
C ALA A 386 26.99 -9.58 -29.20
N GLY A 387 26.21 -8.75 -29.89
CA GLY A 387 26.18 -8.69 -31.36
C GLY A 387 25.57 -9.92 -32.04
N SER A 388 24.72 -10.67 -31.33
CA SER A 388 24.06 -11.90 -31.83
C SER A 388 22.53 -11.76 -31.93
N GLY A 389 22.00 -10.53 -31.90
CA GLY A 389 20.57 -10.27 -32.05
C GLY A 389 20.16 -10.13 -33.52
N ASP A 390 18.94 -10.55 -33.85
CA ASP A 390 18.33 -10.31 -35.16
C ASP A 390 18.33 -8.82 -35.50
N MET A 391 18.59 -8.53 -36.78
CA MET A 391 18.73 -7.16 -37.31
C MET A 391 17.40 -6.41 -37.40
N ASP A 392 16.26 -7.11 -37.27
CA ASP A 392 14.92 -6.53 -37.39
C ASP A 392 14.36 -5.99 -36.05
N ASP A 393 15.06 -6.23 -34.94
CA ASP A 393 14.54 -6.03 -33.59
C ASP A 393 15.07 -4.72 -32.95
N THR A 394 15.03 -3.62 -33.71
CA THR A 394 15.47 -2.30 -33.23
C THR A 394 14.46 -1.70 -32.27
N PRO A 395 14.83 -1.43 -31.00
CA PRO A 395 13.89 -0.88 -30.04
C PRO A 395 13.54 0.57 -30.37
N THR A 396 12.28 0.97 -30.16
CA THR A 396 11.86 2.36 -30.30
C THR A 396 12.53 3.22 -29.22
N ASP A 397 13.36 4.18 -29.59
CA ASP A 397 14.09 5.01 -28.63
C ASP A 397 13.22 6.06 -27.93
N GLN A 398 12.20 6.57 -28.62
CA GLN A 398 11.31 7.62 -28.14
C GLN A 398 9.94 7.48 -28.77
N LEU A 399 8.90 7.75 -27.99
CA LEU A 399 7.52 7.79 -28.43
C LEU A 399 7.02 9.23 -28.41
N ASP A 400 6.52 9.68 -29.55
CA ASP A 400 5.95 11.00 -29.74
C ASP A 400 4.41 10.87 -29.72
N VAL A 401 3.76 11.44 -28.71
CA VAL A 401 2.32 11.27 -28.44
C VAL A 401 1.55 12.54 -28.75
N THR A 402 0.44 12.40 -29.47
CA THR A 402 -0.63 13.39 -29.58
C THR A 402 -1.89 12.84 -28.90
N VAL A 403 -2.66 13.73 -28.29
CA VAL A 403 -3.94 13.39 -27.67
C VAL A 403 -5.04 13.94 -28.57
N ASP A 404 -5.83 13.02 -29.11
CA ASP A 404 -6.95 13.30 -30.01
C ASP A 404 -8.25 12.80 -29.38
N GLU A 405 -9.38 13.39 -29.78
CA GLU A 405 -10.70 12.93 -29.35
C GLU A 405 -10.99 11.51 -29.84
N PRO A 406 -11.76 10.71 -29.07
CA PRO A 406 -12.15 9.38 -29.49
C PRO A 406 -13.02 9.43 -30.76
N HIS A 407 -12.66 8.62 -31.74
CA HIS A 407 -13.44 8.45 -32.97
C HIS A 407 -14.80 7.77 -32.70
N ASP A 408 -15.72 7.82 -33.67
CA ASP A 408 -17.11 7.36 -33.49
C ASP A 408 -17.24 5.89 -33.03
N GLY A 409 -16.39 5.00 -33.54
CA GLY A 409 -16.31 3.60 -33.10
C GLY A 409 -15.97 3.46 -31.62
N LEU A 410 -14.90 4.11 -31.19
CA LEU A 410 -14.48 4.11 -29.78
C LEU A 410 -15.54 4.75 -28.87
N ARG A 411 -16.21 5.82 -29.33
CA ARG A 411 -17.36 6.40 -28.60
C ARG A 411 -18.51 5.40 -28.45
N ALA A 412 -18.80 4.60 -29.48
CA ALA A 412 -19.82 3.55 -29.42
C ALA A 412 -19.45 2.43 -28.44
N LEU A 413 -18.16 2.03 -28.39
CA LEU A 413 -17.66 1.05 -27.42
C LEU A 413 -17.74 1.57 -25.98
N MET A 414 -17.31 2.82 -25.74
CA MET A 414 -17.44 3.46 -24.43
C MET A 414 -18.90 3.55 -24.00
N ALA A 415 -19.81 3.92 -24.91
CA ALA A 415 -21.24 3.97 -24.64
C ALA A 415 -21.83 2.58 -24.34
N HIS A 416 -21.37 1.53 -25.03
CA HIS A 416 -21.77 0.15 -24.76
C HIS A 416 -21.41 -0.25 -23.32
N TYR A 417 -20.16 -0.04 -22.89
CA TYR A 417 -19.75 -0.40 -21.54
C TYR A 417 -20.39 0.47 -20.45
N LYS A 418 -20.73 1.72 -20.77
CA LYS A 418 -21.53 2.58 -19.89
C LYS A 418 -22.92 2.01 -19.63
N ASP A 419 -23.61 1.55 -20.68
CA ASP A 419 -24.97 1.00 -20.57
C ASP A 419 -24.97 -0.45 -20.05
N LYS A 420 -23.96 -1.24 -20.44
CA LYS A 420 -23.83 -2.67 -20.16
C LYS A 420 -22.42 -3.03 -19.67
N PRO A 421 -22.09 -2.68 -18.41
CA PRO A 421 -20.73 -2.84 -17.91
C PRO A 421 -20.26 -4.30 -17.80
N TYR A 422 -21.15 -5.28 -17.69
CA TYR A 422 -20.79 -6.70 -17.54
C TYR A 422 -20.78 -7.50 -18.85
N GLU A 423 -21.33 -6.94 -19.94
CA GLU A 423 -21.38 -7.62 -21.23
C GLU A 423 -20.17 -7.22 -22.07
N PRO A 424 -19.48 -8.16 -22.74
CA PRO A 424 -18.50 -7.82 -23.74
C PRO A 424 -19.19 -7.12 -24.92
N ALA A 425 -18.50 -6.19 -25.58
CA ALA A 425 -19.01 -5.59 -26.82
C ALA A 425 -19.01 -6.62 -27.95
N ASP A 426 -20.00 -6.55 -28.84
CA ASP A 426 -20.06 -7.40 -30.03
C ASP A 426 -18.86 -7.12 -30.97
N GLU A 427 -18.33 -8.16 -31.63
CA GLU A 427 -17.15 -8.05 -32.50
C GLU A 427 -17.32 -7.00 -33.63
N GLU A 428 -18.54 -6.78 -34.10
CA GLU A 428 -18.86 -5.77 -35.13
C GLU A 428 -18.70 -4.33 -34.61
N LEU A 429 -18.95 -4.09 -33.31
CA LEU A 429 -18.69 -2.82 -32.65
C LEU A 429 -17.20 -2.63 -32.34
N ALA A 430 -16.48 -3.72 -32.06
CA ALA A 430 -15.04 -3.71 -31.79
C ALA A 430 -14.18 -3.44 -33.04
N LEU A 431 -14.65 -3.87 -34.22
CA LEU A 431 -13.96 -3.72 -35.51
C LEU A 431 -14.30 -2.42 -36.26
N GLY A 432 -15.37 -1.73 -35.86
CA GLY A 432 -15.86 -0.53 -36.54
C GLY A 432 -15.20 0.76 -36.04
N GLY A 433 -13.94 1.07 -36.43
CA GLY A 433 -13.45 2.45 -36.29
C GLY A 433 -11.96 2.77 -36.28
N GLY A 434 -11.03 1.82 -36.35
CA GLY A 434 -9.60 2.13 -36.26
C GLY A 434 -8.95 2.64 -37.57
N PRO A 435 -8.01 3.61 -37.53
CA PRO A 435 -7.21 4.02 -38.68
C PRO A 435 -6.18 2.96 -39.15
N GLU A 436 -6.04 1.84 -38.45
CA GLU A 436 -5.09 0.77 -38.80
C GLU A 436 -5.37 0.15 -40.18
N GLN A 437 -6.63 0.14 -40.64
CA GLN A 437 -6.96 -0.32 -41.99
C GLN A 437 -6.66 0.70 -43.10
N GLN A 438 -6.59 2.01 -42.79
CA GLN A 438 -6.23 3.03 -43.79
C GLN A 438 -4.72 3.07 -44.06
N LEU A 439 -3.88 2.84 -43.04
CA LEU A 439 -2.43 2.76 -43.21
C LEU A 439 -2.00 1.52 -44.01
N GLN A 440 -2.64 0.37 -43.79
CA GLN A 440 -2.38 -0.83 -44.60
C GLN A 440 -2.92 -0.73 -46.04
N GLN A 441 -4.01 0.01 -46.27
CA GLN A 441 -4.52 0.26 -47.63
C GLN A 441 -3.70 1.30 -48.40
N GLU A 442 -3.11 2.31 -47.75
CA GLU A 442 -2.21 3.26 -48.40
C GLU A 442 -0.82 2.67 -48.70
N GLU A 443 -0.29 1.77 -47.85
CA GLU A 443 0.95 1.04 -48.16
C GLU A 443 0.75 -0.02 -49.27
N ALA A 444 -0.42 -0.65 -49.36
CA ALA A 444 -0.75 -1.56 -50.46
C ALA A 444 -0.96 -0.83 -51.81
N ALA A 445 -1.40 0.44 -51.77
CA ALA A 445 -1.56 1.26 -52.98
C ALA A 445 -0.23 1.84 -53.51
N ALA A 446 0.82 1.88 -52.69
CA ALA A 446 2.14 2.42 -53.05
C ALA A 446 3.10 1.37 -53.66
N ASN A 447 2.81 0.07 -53.54
CA ASN A 447 3.64 -1.04 -54.04
C ASN A 447 2.89 -1.96 -55.03
N GLY A 448 2.24 -1.36 -56.03
CA GLY A 448 1.60 -2.11 -57.12
C GLY A 448 2.33 -1.94 -58.45
N HIS A 449 3.39 -2.73 -58.70
CA HIS A 449 3.82 -3.14 -60.05
C HIS A 449 4.41 -4.55 -60.02
N ASP A 450 3.78 -5.42 -60.81
CA ASP A 450 4.19 -6.73 -61.34
C ASP A 450 4.58 -7.85 -60.37
N GLU A 451 3.68 -8.83 -60.20
CA GLU A 451 3.80 -10.12 -60.91
C GLU A 451 2.56 -11.00 -60.72
N GLU A 452 2.29 -11.82 -61.73
CA GLU A 452 1.06 -12.56 -62.00
C GLU A 452 0.96 -13.88 -61.20
N GLN A 453 -0.28 -14.26 -60.87
CA GLN A 453 -0.85 -15.60 -60.79
C GLN A 453 -0.15 -16.69 -59.94
N GLU A 454 -0.84 -17.14 -58.89
CA GLU A 454 -1.43 -18.50 -58.89
C GLU A 454 -2.52 -18.63 -57.81
N THR A 455 -3.73 -18.94 -58.26
CA THR A 455 -4.92 -19.18 -57.43
C THR A 455 -4.92 -20.62 -56.92
N ASN A 456 -4.99 -20.82 -55.60
CA ASN A 456 -5.50 -22.07 -55.02
C ASN A 456 -6.30 -21.75 -53.74
N GLY A 457 -7.62 -21.88 -53.84
CA GLY A 457 -8.54 -21.71 -52.74
C GLY A 457 -8.65 -22.98 -51.89
N TYR A 458 -8.77 -22.81 -50.58
CA TYR A 458 -9.47 -23.74 -49.71
C TYR A 458 -10.20 -22.95 -48.62
N ALA A 459 -11.53 -22.93 -48.73
CA ALA A 459 -12.45 -22.38 -47.76
C ALA A 459 -12.57 -23.33 -46.56
N GLN A 460 -12.33 -22.83 -45.35
CA GLN A 460 -12.67 -23.51 -44.11
C GLN A 460 -14.16 -23.28 -43.79
N GLN A 461 -14.96 -24.33 -43.95
CA GLN A 461 -16.29 -24.42 -43.35
C GLN A 461 -16.14 -24.74 -41.86
N ARG A 462 -16.57 -23.83 -40.97
CA ARG A 462 -16.85 -24.16 -39.56
C ARG A 462 -18.25 -24.77 -39.48
N ALA A 463 -18.30 -26.01 -39.01
CA ALA A 463 -19.53 -26.73 -38.74
C ALA A 463 -20.16 -26.22 -37.44
N ASN A 464 -21.43 -25.82 -37.53
CA ASN A 464 -22.34 -25.72 -36.40
C ASN A 464 -22.65 -27.12 -35.89
N VAL A 465 -22.37 -27.39 -34.62
CA VAL A 465 -22.96 -28.50 -33.87
C VAL A 465 -23.73 -27.88 -32.71
N SER A 466 -25.05 -27.95 -32.82
CA SER A 466 -26.03 -27.67 -31.77
C SER A 466 -26.27 -28.96 -30.99
N ASP A 467 -25.95 -28.96 -29.70
CA ASP A 467 -26.44 -29.95 -28.74
C ASP A 467 -27.85 -29.55 -28.31
N ASP A 468 -28.84 -30.38 -28.64
CA ASP A 468 -30.13 -30.43 -27.94
C ASP A 468 -30.39 -31.92 -27.62
N ASP A 469 -30.00 -32.33 -26.41
CA ASP A 469 -30.49 -33.56 -25.79
C ASP A 469 -31.88 -33.27 -25.19
N GLN A 470 -32.91 -33.96 -25.70
CA GLN A 470 -34.14 -34.19 -24.95
C GLN A 470 -34.54 -35.67 -25.04
N ASP A 471 -34.63 -36.25 -23.85
CA ASP A 471 -35.14 -37.57 -23.53
C ASP A 471 -36.52 -37.85 -24.14
N ALA A 472 -36.71 -39.08 -24.62
CA ALA A 472 -38.00 -39.75 -24.59
C ALA A 472 -37.82 -41.28 -24.57
N GLU A 473 -38.21 -41.87 -23.44
CA GLU A 473 -38.50 -43.29 -23.26
C GLU A 473 -39.54 -43.78 -24.28
N GLY A 474 -39.55 -45.09 -24.54
CA GLY A 474 -40.77 -45.78 -24.99
C GLY A 474 -40.59 -46.87 -26.04
N ASP A 475 -40.34 -48.09 -25.54
CA ASP A 475 -41.01 -49.36 -25.89
C ASP A 475 -41.19 -49.87 -27.34
N GLU A 476 -41.01 -51.20 -27.40
CA GLU A 476 -41.68 -52.21 -28.24
C GLU A 476 -41.03 -52.76 -29.54
N GLU A 477 -40.78 -54.09 -29.47
CA GLU A 477 -40.89 -55.14 -30.50
C GLU A 477 -39.77 -55.31 -31.55
N GLU A 478 -38.89 -56.31 -31.33
CA GLU A 478 -38.95 -57.67 -31.93
C GLU A 478 -37.97 -58.65 -31.25
#